data_AF-A0A2N9AV62-F1
#
_entry.id   AF-A0A2N9AV62-F1
#
_cell.length_a   1.000
_cell.length_b   1.000
_cell.length_c   1.000
_cell.angle_alpha   90.00
_cell.angle_beta   90.00
_cell.angle_gamma   90.00
#
_symmetry.space_group_name_H-M   'P 1'
#
loop_
_entity.id
_entity.type
_entity.pdbx_description
1 polymer ?
#
loop_
_entity_poly.entity_id
_entity_poly.type
_entity_poly.pdbx_seq_one_letter_code
_entity_poly.pdbx_strand_id
1 'polypeptide(L)' 'MTLAGSHAPETPVSAFPWDAVLTLGLATLRWRPRDLWAATPRELAAAAGLTRPAPDAPSRADLERLLAAHPDPGTP' A
#
# COMPACT_ATOMS: atom_id res chain seq x y z
N MET A 1 14.64 -4.83 -34.77
CA MET A 1 13.20 -4.78 -34.46
C MET A 1 13.07 -4.14 -33.09
N THR A 2 12.74 -2.86 -33.05
CA THR A 2 12.65 -2.09 -31.79
C THR A 2 11.28 -2.34 -31.18
N LEU A 3 11.25 -3.00 -30.01
CA LEU A 3 10.04 -3.13 -29.20
C LEU A 3 9.76 -1.76 -28.58
N ALA A 4 8.83 -1.02 -29.18
CA ALA A 4 8.22 0.16 -28.57
C ALA A 4 7.31 -0.32 -27.43
N GLY A 5 7.90 -0.55 -26.26
CA GLY A 5 7.14 -0.67 -25.02
C GLY A 5 6.48 0.68 -24.73
N SER A 6 5.15 0.69 -24.62
CA SER A 6 4.41 1.86 -24.16
C SER A 6 4.85 2.20 -22.73
N HIS A 7 5.67 3.24 -22.57
CA HIS A 7 5.86 3.90 -21.29
C HIS A 7 4.52 4.55 -20.91
N ALA A 8 3.79 3.92 -19.99
CA ALA A 8 2.76 4.62 -19.23
C ALA A 8 3.46 5.78 -18.50
N PRO A 9 2.85 6.97 -18.37
CA PRO A 9 3.49 8.11 -17.74
C PRO A 9 4.04 7.68 -16.38
N GLU A 10 5.36 7.72 -16.23
CA GLU A 10 6.04 7.40 -14.99
C GLU A 10 5.60 8.43 -13.96
N THR A 11 4.60 8.06 -13.16
CA THR A 11 4.21 8.87 -12.02
C THR A 11 5.41 8.82 -11.07
N PRO A 12 6.06 9.95 -10.77
CA PRO A 12 7.23 9.94 -9.90
C PRO A 12 6.82 9.29 -8.59
N VAL A 13 7.56 8.26 -8.18
CA VAL A 13 7.34 7.58 -6.90
C VAL A 13 7.69 8.57 -5.81
N SER A 14 6.67 9.20 -5.22
CA SER A 14 6.84 10.03 -4.03
C SER A 14 7.35 9.14 -2.90
N ALA A 15 8.35 9.63 -2.16
CA ALA A 15 8.74 9.00 -0.91
C ALA A 15 7.53 8.90 0.04
N PHE A 16 7.55 7.86 0.87
CA PHE A 16 6.52 7.69 1.89
C PHE A 16 6.52 8.90 2.86
N PRO A 17 5.34 9.48 3.19
CA PRO A 17 5.25 10.76 3.90
C PRO A 17 5.45 10.61 5.41
N TRP A 18 6.68 10.31 5.86
CA TRP A 18 7.00 10.09 7.27
C TRP A 18 6.60 11.25 8.19
N ASP A 19 6.80 12.49 7.77
CA ASP A 19 6.46 13.66 8.59
C ASP A 19 4.97 13.74 8.92
N ALA A 20 4.11 13.39 7.95
CA ALA A 20 2.67 13.35 8.14
C ALA A 20 2.28 12.24 9.13
N VAL A 21 2.90 11.06 9.02
CA VAL A 21 2.65 9.91 9.92
C VAL A 21 3.06 10.25 11.36
N LEU A 22 4.24 10.85 11.55
CA LEU A 22 4.74 11.24 12.87
C LEU A 22 3.88 12.35 13.49
N THR A 23 3.46 13.34 12.70
CA THR A 23 2.57 14.43 13.15
C THR A 23 1.20 13.91 13.55
N LEU A 24 0.61 13.02 12.74
CA LEU A 24 -0.67 12.39 13.07
C LEU A 24 -0.55 11.56 14.35
N GLY A 25 0.42 10.64 14.41
CA GLY A 25 0.55 9.70 15.52
C GLY A 25 0.94 10.34 16.85
N LEU A 26 2.02 11.14 16.86
CA LEU A 26 2.60 11.64 18.11
C LEU A 26 1.98 12.96 18.56
N ALA A 27 1.65 13.86 17.64
CA ALA A 27 1.15 15.19 17.99
C ALA A 27 -0.40 15.25 18.01
N THR A 28 -1.06 14.68 17.00
CA THR A 28 -2.52 14.81 16.84
C THR A 28 -3.28 13.77 17.68
N LEU A 29 -2.97 12.49 17.50
CA LEU A 29 -3.59 11.38 18.23
C LEU A 29 -2.98 11.16 19.62
N ARG A 30 -1.80 11.75 19.87
CA ARG A 30 -1.04 11.67 21.13
C ARG A 30 -0.76 10.23 21.57
N TRP A 31 -0.53 9.34 20.61
CA TRP A 31 -0.09 7.98 20.90
C TRP A 31 1.29 7.99 21.55
N ARG A 32 1.54 7.01 22.41
CA ARG A 32 2.93 6.78 22.85
C ARG A 32 3.73 6.29 21.64
N PRO A 33 5.05 6.59 21.55
CA PRO A 33 5.86 6.13 20.44
C PRO A 33 5.75 4.62 20.18
N ARG A 34 5.69 3.81 21.24
CA ARG A 34 5.50 2.36 21.14
C ARG A 34 4.19 1.97 20.43
N ASP A 35 3.11 2.72 20.66
CA ASP A 35 1.78 2.40 20.11
C ASP A 35 1.75 2.79 18.63
N LEU A 36 2.40 3.91 18.24
CA LEU A 36 2.60 4.28 16.84
C LEU A 36 3.40 3.24 16.07
N TRP A 37 4.51 2.75 16.63
CA TRP A 37 5.34 1.74 15.95
C TRP A 37 4.74 0.35 15.92
N ALA A 38 3.79 0.04 16.83
CA ALA A 38 3.05 -1.22 16.82
C ALA A 38 1.85 -1.19 15.88
N ALA A 39 1.36 0.00 15.50
CA ALA A 39 0.20 0.14 14.63
C ALA A 39 0.49 -0.35 13.21
N THR A 40 -0.45 -1.12 12.66
CA THR A 40 -0.43 -1.52 11.27
C THR A 40 -0.80 -0.34 10.35
N PRO A 41 -0.37 -0.34 9.08
CA PRO A 41 -0.80 0.67 8.11
C PRO A 41 -2.34 0.80 7.98
N ARG A 42 -3.06 -0.31 8.17
CA ARG A 42 -4.53 -0.32 8.13
C ARG A 42 -5.14 0.41 9.33
N GLU A 43 -4.58 0.23 10.52
CA GLU A 43 -5.00 0.95 11.72
C GLU A 43 -4.63 2.44 11.62
N LEU A 44 -3.46 2.77 11.07
CA LEU A 44 -3.07 4.16 10.81
C LEU A 44 -4.03 4.83 9.82
N ALA A 45 -4.40 4.15 8.72
CA ALA A 45 -5.36 4.65 7.75
C ALA A 45 -6.75 4.86 8.38
N ALA A 46 -7.19 3.93 9.25
CA ALA A 46 -8.44 4.08 10.00
C ALA A 46 -8.40 5.30 10.93
N ALA A 47 -7.31 5.48 11.68
CA ALA A 47 -7.13 6.61 12.58
C ALA A 47 -7.02 7.95 11.84
N ALA A 48 -6.50 7.94 10.61
CA ALA A 48 -6.44 9.10 9.72
C ALA A 48 -7.78 9.43 9.04
N GLY A 49 -8.82 8.61 9.22
CA GLY A 49 -10.08 8.75 8.50
C GLY A 49 -9.97 8.41 7.01
N LEU A 50 -8.91 7.73 6.59
CA LEU A 50 -8.62 7.33 5.21
C LEU A 50 -9.20 5.94 4.86
N THR A 51 -9.91 5.31 5.80
CA THR A 51 -10.67 4.09 5.52
C THR A 51 -11.82 4.39 4.56
N ARG A 52 -11.57 4.20 3.27
CA ARG A 52 -12.63 3.97 2.30
C ARG A 52 -13.28 2.61 2.62
N PRO A 53 -14.61 2.41 2.40
CA PRO A 53 -15.17 1.07 2.35
C PRO A 53 -14.27 0.21 1.45
N ALA A 54 -13.73 -0.85 2.03
CA ALA A 54 -12.85 -1.73 1.27
C ALA A 54 -13.66 -2.26 0.08
N PRO A 55 -13.13 -2.23 -1.15
CA PRO A 55 -13.71 -3.07 -2.20
C PRO A 55 -13.73 -4.51 -1.66
N ASP A 56 -14.76 -5.27 -2.04
CA ASP A 56 -14.86 -6.68 -1.66
C ASP A 56 -13.53 -7.37 -1.90
N ALA A 57 -13.13 -8.23 -0.96
CA ALA A 57 -11.92 -9.02 -1.12
C ALA A 57 -11.95 -9.71 -2.50
N PRO A 58 -10.82 -9.78 -3.22
CA PRO A 58 -10.79 -10.39 -4.55
C PRO A 58 -11.38 -11.80 -4.47
N SER A 59 -12.25 -12.12 -5.42
CA SER A 59 -12.82 -13.46 -5.48
C SER A 59 -11.70 -14.48 -5.72
N ARG A 60 -12.01 -15.76 -5.51
CA ARG A 60 -11.06 -16.82 -5.83
C ARG A 60 -10.61 -16.78 -7.30
N ALA A 61 -11.53 -16.46 -8.21
CA ALA A 61 -11.24 -16.32 -9.62
C ALA A 61 -10.32 -15.12 -9.92
N ASP A 62 -10.44 -14.03 -9.15
CA ASP A 62 -9.54 -12.86 -9.29
C ASP A 62 -8.12 -13.19 -8.83
N LEU A 63 -7.99 -13.93 -7.73
CA LEU A 63 -6.69 -14.41 -7.26
C LEU A 63 -6.03 -15.34 -8.28
N GLU A 64 -6.78 -16.29 -8.84
CA GLU A 64 -6.26 -17.20 -9.87
C GLU A 64 -5.79 -16.44 -11.12
N ARG A 65 -6.52 -15.41 -11.53
CA ARG A 65 -6.11 -14.52 -12.63
C ARG A 65 -4.81 -13.78 -12.31
N LEU A 66 -4.66 -13.29 -11.08
CA LEU A 66 -3.45 -12.59 -10.63
C LEU A 66 -2.23 -13.52 -10.61
N LEU A 67 -2.39 -14.75 -10.10
CA LEU A 67 -1.32 -15.76 -10.06
C LEU A 67 -0.86 -16.12 -11.48
N ALA A 68 -1.79 -16.27 -12.43
CA ALA A 68 -1.45 -16.54 -13.82
C ALA A 68 -0.75 -15.35 -14.50
N ALA A 69 -1.11 -14.11 -14.14
CA ALA A 69 -0.53 -12.90 -14.72
C ALA A 69 0.85 -12.55 -14.14
N HIS A 70 1.12 -12.93 -12.89
CA HIS A 70 2.37 -12.65 -12.18
C HIS A 70 2.97 -13.95 -11.61
N PRO A 71 3.45 -14.85 -12.48
CA PRO A 71 4.09 -16.08 -12.02
C PRO A 71 5.41 -15.74 -11.31
N ASP A 72 5.61 -16.31 -10.12
CA ASP A 72 6.90 -16.23 -9.44
C ASP A 72 7.97 -16.92 -10.30
N PRO A 73 9.20 -16.36 -10.34
CA PRO A 73 10.31 -17.06 -10.97
C PRO A 73 10.54 -18.36 -10.19
N GLY A 74 10.39 -19.49 -10.88
CA GLY A 74 10.66 -20.79 -10.28
C GLY A 74 12.08 -20.82 -9.73
N THR A 75 12.21 -21.08 -8.43
CA THR A 75 13.47 -21.56 -7.89
C THR A 75 13.81 -22.88 -8.59
N PRO A 76 15.01 -23.01 -9.19
CA PRO A 76 15.45 -24.25 -9.82
C PRO A 76 15.58 -25.40 -8.81
#